data_AF-A0AAE4AK96-F1
#
_entry.id   AF-A0AAE4AK96-F1
#
_cell.length_a   1.000
_cell.length_b   1.000
_cell.length_c   1.000
_cell.angle_alpha   90.00
_cell.angle_beta   90.00
_cell.angle_gamma   90.00
#
_symmetry.space_group_name_H-M   'P 1'
#
loop_
_entity.id
_entity.type
_entity.pdbx_description
1 polymer ?
#
loop_
_entity_poly.entity_id
_entity_poly.type
_entity_poly.pdbx_seq_one_letter_code
_entity_poly.pdbx_strand_id
1 'polypeptide(L)'
;MERGTEYGLEQVYNVIDSRYRSGRPLIVTTNLTLEDLQHPEDTAHARIYDRLIEMCSPVRFTGSNFRKATAQEKMGQLKKLMNRKESRL
;
A
#
# COMPACT_ATOMS: atom_id res chain seq x y z
N MET A 1 -2.90 -12.62 -11.35
CA MET A 1 -3.60 -12.50 -10.06
C MET A 1 -4.54 -11.32 -10.18
N GLU A 2 -5.84 -11.57 -10.25
CA GLU A 2 -6.85 -10.51 -10.38
C GLU A 2 -7.09 -9.85 -9.03
N ARG A 3 -7.13 -8.52 -8.99
CA ARG A 3 -7.39 -7.78 -7.75
C ARG A 3 -8.90 -7.72 -7.51
N GLY A 4 -9.33 -8.05 -6.29
CA GLY A 4 -10.73 -7.91 -5.86
C GLY A 4 -11.66 -9.07 -6.20
N THR A 5 -11.12 -10.20 -6.68
CA THR A 5 -11.88 -11.45 -6.79
C THR A 5 -11.78 -12.26 -5.50
N GLU A 6 -12.79 -13.10 -5.23
CA GLU A 6 -12.81 -14.01 -4.08
C GLU A 6 -11.58 -14.92 -4.04
N TYR A 7 -11.14 -15.40 -5.22
CA TYR A 7 -9.91 -16.16 -5.37
C TYR A 7 -8.65 -15.36 -4.97
N GLY A 8 -8.59 -14.08 -5.33
CA GLY A 8 -7.49 -13.21 -4.91
C GLY A 8 -7.40 -13.07 -3.39
N LEU A 9 -8.56 -12.91 -2.73
CA LEU A 9 -8.65 -12.79 -1.28
C LEU A 9 -8.25 -14.09 -0.56
N GLU A 10 -8.71 -15.23 -1.07
CA GLU A 10 -8.34 -16.56 -0.56
C GLU A 10 -6.81 -16.77 -0.62
N GLN A 11 -6.18 -16.40 -1.72
CA GLN A 11 -4.74 -16.51 -1.87
C GLN A 11 -3.98 -15.60 -0.88
N VAL A 12 -4.47 -14.38 -0.63
CA VAL A 12 -3.89 -13.50 0.39
C VAL A 12 -4.03 -14.12 1.78
N TYR A 13 -5.20 -14.66 2.12
CA TYR A 13 -5.43 -15.36 3.37
C TYR A 13 -4.47 -16.54 3.55
N ASN A 14 -4.32 -17.38 2.53
CA ASN A 14 -3.44 -18.55 2.57
C ASN A 14 -1.97 -18.17 2.82
N VAL A 15 -1.49 -17.09 2.22
CA VAL A 15 -0.13 -16.57 2.47
C VAL A 15 0.03 -16.12 3.93
N ILE A 16 -0.94 -15.37 4.45
CA ILE A 16 -0.89 -14.84 5.82
C ILE A 16 -1.00 -15.98 6.85
N ASP A 17 -1.94 -16.90 6.67
CA ASP A 17 -2.14 -18.04 7.56
C ASP A 17 -0.93 -18.98 7.56
N SER A 18 -0.30 -19.21 6.40
CA SER A 18 0.93 -20.01 6.32
C SER A 18 2.10 -19.37 7.09
N ARG A 19 2.26 -18.05 7.02
CA ARG A 19 3.30 -17.33 7.79
C ARG A 19 3.02 -17.33 9.28
N TYR A 20 1.76 -17.15 9.67
CA TYR A 20 1.29 -17.27 11.04
C TYR A 20 1.65 -18.63 11.63
N ARG A 21 1.23 -19.73 10.99
CA ARG A 21 1.48 -21.09 11.47
C ARG A 21 2.97 -21.47 11.49
N SER A 22 3.76 -20.92 10.58
CA SER A 22 5.20 -21.20 10.52
C SER A 22 6.04 -20.28 11.42
N GLY A 23 5.44 -19.28 12.07
CA GLY A 23 6.14 -18.30 12.90
C GLY A 23 7.18 -17.47 12.15
N ARG A 24 7.07 -17.37 10.82
CA ARG A 24 8.04 -16.66 9.98
C ARG A 24 7.69 -15.18 9.90
N PRO A 25 8.68 -14.28 9.92
CA PRO A 25 8.42 -12.84 9.87
C PRO A 25 7.69 -12.43 8.59
N LEU A 26 6.81 -11.44 8.74
CA LEU A 26 6.01 -10.85 7.68
C LEU A 26 6.06 -9.32 7.80
N ILE A 27 6.31 -8.64 6.68
CA ILE A 27 6.20 -7.18 6.57
C ILE A 27 5.01 -6.88 5.67
N VAL A 28 4.07 -6.07 6.16
CA VAL A 28 2.87 -5.67 5.43
C VAL A 28 2.82 -4.15 5.32
N THR A 29 2.48 -3.66 4.14
CA THR A 29 2.17 -2.25 3.89
C THR A 29 0.73 -2.15 3.46
N THR A 30 -0.05 -1.30 4.15
CA THR A 30 -1.45 -1.03 3.80
C THR A 30 -1.72 0.47 3.86
N ASN A 31 -2.70 0.91 3.08
CA ASN A 31 -3.23 2.27 3.16
C ASN A 31 -4.43 2.38 4.11
N LEU A 32 -4.84 1.26 4.74
CA LEU A 32 -5.88 1.24 5.76
C LEU A 32 -5.37 1.90 7.04
N THR A 33 -6.28 2.56 7.75
CA THR A 33 -6.01 3.06 9.09
C THR A 33 -6.02 1.91 10.10
N LEU A 34 -5.50 2.16 11.30
CA LEU A 34 -5.58 1.16 12.38
C LEU A 34 -7.04 0.87 12.75
N GLU A 35 -7.92 1.87 12.65
CA GLU A 35 -9.35 1.73 12.91
C GLU A 35 -10.03 0.81 11.89
N ASP A 36 -9.69 0.96 10.60
CA ASP A 36 -10.22 0.08 9.54
C ASP A 36 -9.78 -1.37 9.73
N LEU A 37 -8.57 -1.60 10.27
CA LEU A 37 -8.08 -2.94 10.59
C LEU A 37 -8.79 -3.56 11.79
N GLN A 38 -9.22 -2.73 12.75
CA GLN A 38 -9.94 -3.18 13.95
C GLN A 38 -11.44 -3.37 13.70
N HIS A 39 -11.99 -2.70 12.69
CA HIS A 39 -13.41 -2.75 12.33
C HIS A 39 -13.61 -3.24 10.89
N PRO A 40 -13.32 -4.53 10.61
CA PRO A 40 -13.50 -5.11 9.29
C PRO A 40 -14.97 -5.13 8.85
N GLU A 41 -15.22 -4.94 7.56
CA GLU A 41 -16.57 -4.95 6.97
C GLU A 41 -17.18 -6.35 6.87
N ASP A 42 -16.34 -7.39 6.73
CA ASP A 42 -16.78 -8.78 6.61
C ASP A 42 -15.88 -9.78 7.36
N THR A 43 -16.37 -11.01 7.50
CA THR A 43 -15.69 -12.11 8.21
C THR A 43 -14.40 -12.58 7.52
N ALA A 44 -14.26 -12.37 6.21
CA ALA A 44 -13.05 -12.78 5.48
C ALA A 44 -11.90 -11.83 5.81
N HIS A 45 -12.15 -10.53 5.79
CA HIS A 45 -11.20 -9.50 6.19
C HIS A 45 -10.88 -9.58 7.68
N ALA A 46 -11.88 -9.84 8.54
CA ALA A 46 -11.67 -9.99 9.99
C ALA A 46 -10.60 -11.05 10.31
N ARG A 47 -10.70 -12.23 9.69
CA ARG A 47 -9.73 -13.31 9.89
C ARG A 47 -8.32 -12.97 9.44
N ILE A 48 -8.18 -12.12 8.42
CA ILE A 48 -6.89 -11.64 7.93
C ILE A 48 -6.32 -10.61 8.90
N TYR A 49 -7.12 -9.61 9.27
CA TYR A 49 -6.67 -8.49 10.08
C TYR A 49 -6.30 -8.92 11.51
N ASP A 50 -7.06 -9.83 12.13
CA ASP A 50 -6.72 -10.38 13.45
C ASP A 50 -5.30 -10.98 13.47
N ARG A 51 -4.97 -11.82 12.48
CA ARG A 51 -3.64 -12.43 12.35
C ARG A 51 -2.55 -11.38 12.13
N LEU A 52 -2.83 -10.34 11.34
CA LEU A 52 -1.86 -9.26 11.10
C LEU A 52 -1.62 -8.44 12.36
N ILE A 53 -2.66 -8.11 13.12
CA ILE A 53 -2.55 -7.36 14.37
C ILE A 53 -1.78 -8.17 15.42
N GLU A 54 -1.96 -9.49 15.46
CA GLU A 54 -1.21 -10.37 16.36
C GLU A 54 0.27 -10.51 15.97
N MET A 55 0.56 -10.68 14.68
CA MET A 55 1.93 -10.90 14.19
C MET A 55 2.76 -9.62 14.03
N CYS A 56 2.13 -8.47 13.82
CA CYS A 56 2.82 -7.25 13.40
C CYS A 56 2.58 -6.09 14.37
N SER A 57 3.65 -5.37 14.71
CA SER A 57 3.55 -4.07 15.39
C SER A 57 3.26 -2.97 14.36
N PRO A 58 2.14 -2.22 14.47
CA PRO A 58 1.79 -1.21 13.48
C PRO A 58 2.72 0.01 13.54
N VAL A 59 3.11 0.51 12.38
CA VAL A 59 3.87 1.77 12.22
C VAL A 59 3.12 2.70 11.28
N ARG A 60 2.66 3.84 11.80
CA ARG A 60 1.91 4.82 11.01
C ARG A 60 2.87 5.74 10.26
N PHE A 61 2.78 5.72 8.95
CA PHE A 61 3.49 6.66 8.09
C PHE A 61 2.60 7.86 7.77
N THR A 62 3.00 9.05 8.24
CA THR A 62 2.37 10.32 7.89
C THR A 62 3.31 11.09 6.96
N GLY A 63 2.75 11.70 5.90
CA GLY A 63 3.57 12.44 4.94
C GLY A 63 2.83 12.76 3.64
N SER A 64 3.39 13.70 2.88
CA SER A 64 2.90 14.01 1.54
C SER A 64 3.31 12.91 0.55
N ASN A 65 2.51 12.74 -0.51
CA ASN A 65 2.79 11.72 -1.51
C ASN A 65 4.04 12.08 -2.31
N PHE A 66 5.16 11.37 -2.04
CA PHE A 66 6.43 11.55 -2.74
C PHE A 66 6.29 11.49 -4.26
N ARG A 67 5.41 10.64 -4.79
CA ARG A 67 5.17 10.54 -6.24
C ARG A 67 4.60 11.83 -6.83
N LYS A 68 3.73 12.54 -6.09
CA LYS A 68 3.20 13.84 -6.53
C LYS A 68 4.28 14.89 -6.57
N ALA A 69 5.15 14.94 -5.55
CA ALA A 69 6.28 15.87 -5.51
C ALA A 69 7.23 15.64 -6.71
N THR A 70 7.61 14.38 -6.97
CA THR A 70 8.47 14.04 -8.13
C THR A 70 7.81 14.37 -9.47
N ALA A 71 6.50 14.16 -9.61
CA ALA A 71 5.78 14.52 -10.84
C ALA A 71 5.77 16.03 -11.07
N GLN A 72 5.57 16.84 -10.03
CA GLN A 72 5.63 18.30 -10.11
C GLN A 72 7.03 18.78 -10.50
N GLU A 73 8.08 18.17 -9.94
CA GLU A 73 9.47 18.47 -10.30
C GLU A 73 9.75 18.18 -11.78
N LYS A 74 9.39 16.99 -12.25
CA LYS A 74 9.53 16.60 -13.66
C LYS A 74 8.79 17.55 -14.61
N MET A 75 7.57 17.95 -14.25
CA MET A 75 6.78 18.93 -15.01
C MET A 75 7.45 20.32 -15.02
N GLY A 76 8.06 20.73 -13.90
CA GLY A 76 8.85 21.96 -13.82
C GLY A 76 10.10 21.92 -14.71
N GLN A 77 10.80 20.79 -14.76
CA GLN A 77 11.94 20.59 -15.66
C GLN A 77 11.52 20.65 -17.14
N LEU A 78 10.40 20.01 -17.48
CA LEU A 78 9.84 20.04 -18.85
C LEU A 78 9.52 21.47 -19.30
N LYS A 79 8.82 22.26 -18.46
CA LYS A 79 8.51 23.67 -18.75
C LYS A 79 9.76 24.50 -19.00
N LYS A 80 10.82 24.31 -18.20
CA LYS A 80 12.11 24.99 -18.40
C LYS A 80 12.76 24.65 -19.74
N LEU A 81 12.68 23.39 -20.18
CA LEU A 81 13.21 22.94 -21.47
C LEU A 81 12.42 23.52 -22.65
N MET A 82 11.09 23.61 -22.52
CA MET A 82 10.22 24.19 -23.55
C MET A 82 10.49 25.69 -23.73
N ASN A 83 10.55 26.46 -22.63
CA ASN A 83 10.82 27.89 -22.68
C ASN A 83 12.22 28.23 -23.22
N ARG A 84 13.23 27.35 -22.99
CA ARG A 84 14.57 27.52 -23.59
C ARG A 84 14.58 27.34 -25.10
N LYS A 85 13.68 26.55 -25.67
CA LYS A 85 13.59 26.33 -27.12
C LYS A 85 12.91 27.50 -27.83
N GLU A 86 11.90 28.12 -27.21
CA GLU A 86 11.24 29.32 -27.74
C GLU A 86 12.17 30.53 -27.76
N SER A 87 13.07 30.66 -26.78
CA SER A 87 14.01 31.79 -26.70
C SER A 87 15.24 31.67 -27.63
N ARG A 88 15.34 30.60 -28.43
CA ARG A 88 16.42 30.36 -29.41
C ARG A 88 15.94 30.44 -30.88
N LEU A 89 14.67 30.76 -31.08
CA LEU A 89 14.07 31.16 -32.36
C LEU A 89 13.87 32.68 -32.34
#